data_AF-A0A7U7D2A2-F1
#
_entry.id   AF-A0A7U7D2A2-F1
#
_cell.length_a   1.000
_cell.length_b   1.000
_cell.length_c   1.000
_cell.angle_alpha   90.00
_cell.angle_beta   90.00
_cell.angle_gamma   90.00
#
_symmetry.space_group_name_H-M   'P 1'
#
loop_
_entity.id
_entity.type
_entity.pdbx_description
1 polymer ?
#
loop_
_entity_poly.entity_id
_entity_poly.type
_entity_poly.pdbx_seq_one_letter_code
_entity_poly.pdbx_strand_id
1 'polypeptide(L)'
;MEQIIQKLHSGIKQSGWDSYKPLKNELLTYNSKDLLVKLLDTKDFRYTDIRSLFTIIPELWKDFNLDDWMYIIRKVDRPTNYRLYIDDGPYFEDIRFLYNWIGIDSISLYKNDQGVSSKSKQSLDKVFPMFLHDTLRNGDYKEEFSDGTFGDIKYFRDMKTRLISQGAKASPMPNL
;
A
#
# COMPACT_ATOMS: atom_id res chain seq x y z
N MET A 1 4.83 -19.52 -1.43
CA MET A 1 3.99 -18.30 -1.32
C MET A 1 2.86 -18.46 -0.29
N GLU A 2 2.06 -19.53 -0.31
CA GLU A 2 1.02 -19.74 0.73
C GLU A 2 1.58 -19.87 2.16
N GLN A 3 2.71 -20.57 2.32
CA GLN A 3 3.38 -20.70 3.63
C GLN A 3 3.83 -19.35 4.21
N ILE A 4 4.36 -18.43 3.38
CA ILE A 4 4.78 -17.11 3.88
C ILE A 4 3.58 -16.24 4.25
N ILE A 5 2.47 -16.33 3.51
CA ILE A 5 1.21 -15.65 3.85
C ILE A 5 0.68 -16.14 5.20
N GLN A 6 0.70 -17.46 5.45
CA GLN A 6 0.31 -18.04 6.74
C GLN A 6 1.22 -17.61 7.89
N LYS A 7 2.54 -17.53 7.66
CA LYS A 7 3.50 -17.01 8.64
C LYS A 7 3.21 -15.56 8.98
N LEU A 8 3.03 -14.71 7.97
CA LEU A 8 2.67 -13.30 8.15
C LEU A 8 1.37 -13.17 8.94
N HIS A 9 0.32 -13.90 8.57
CA HIS A 9 -0.98 -13.84 9.25
C HIS A 9 -0.87 -14.31 10.72
N SER A 10 -0.14 -15.39 10.98
CA SER A 10 0.13 -15.87 12.34
C SER A 10 0.93 -14.87 13.16
N GLY A 11 1.94 -14.23 12.55
CA GLY A 11 2.80 -13.23 13.19
C GLY A 11 2.03 -12.00 13.65
N ILE A 12 1.13 -11.47 12.82
CA ILE A 12 0.28 -10.32 13.16
C ILE A 12 -0.54 -10.60 14.42
N LYS A 13 -1.15 -11.80 14.49
CA LYS A 13 -1.98 -12.19 15.64
C LYS A 13 -1.21 -12.29 16.95
N GLN A 14 0.09 -12.57 16.89
CA GLN A 14 0.92 -12.82 18.08
C GLN A 14 1.66 -11.57 18.56
N SER A 15 2.16 -10.74 17.64
CA SER A 15 3.08 -9.64 17.98
C SER A 15 2.88 -8.38 17.14
N GLY A 16 1.76 -8.27 16.43
CA GLY A 16 1.49 -7.12 15.55
C GLY A 16 2.50 -7.00 14.41
N TRP A 17 2.78 -5.78 13.98
CA TRP A 17 3.57 -5.49 12.77
C TRP A 17 5.06 -5.83 12.89
N ASP A 18 5.60 -5.83 14.11
CA ASP A 18 7.01 -6.18 14.34
C ASP A 18 7.31 -7.62 13.93
N SER A 19 6.29 -8.47 13.82
CA SER A 19 6.41 -9.84 13.29
C SER A 19 6.90 -9.90 11.83
N TYR A 20 6.82 -8.80 11.08
CA TYR A 20 7.33 -8.73 9.71
C TYR A 20 8.85 -8.57 9.66
N LYS A 21 9.47 -7.88 10.64
CA LYS A 21 10.90 -7.57 10.64
C LYS A 21 11.78 -8.84 10.50
N PRO A 22 11.54 -9.93 11.27
CA PRO A 22 12.32 -11.17 11.12
C PRO A 22 12.12 -11.88 9.78
N LEU A 23 10.98 -11.67 9.11
CA LEU A 23 10.63 -12.33 7.85
C LEU A 23 11.19 -11.61 6.62
N LYS A 24 11.80 -10.43 6.79
CA LYS A 24 12.33 -9.59 5.69
C LYS A 24 13.14 -10.37 4.66
N ASN A 25 14.17 -11.10 5.10
CA ASN A 25 15.05 -11.81 4.18
C ASN A 25 14.31 -12.90 3.41
N GLU A 26 13.37 -13.61 4.06
CA GLU A 26 12.53 -14.61 3.40
C GLU A 26 11.60 -13.97 2.37
N LEU A 27 10.97 -12.83 2.71
CA LEU A 27 10.08 -12.10 1.81
C LEU A 27 10.82 -11.59 0.55
N LEU A 28 12.07 -11.13 0.71
CA LEU A 28 12.90 -10.64 -0.39
C LEU A 28 13.41 -11.76 -1.33
N THR A 29 13.22 -13.05 -0.98
CA THR A 29 13.49 -14.16 -1.92
C THR A 29 12.41 -14.34 -2.99
N TYR A 30 11.22 -13.75 -2.79
CA TYR A 30 10.12 -13.80 -3.75
C TYR A 30 10.20 -12.65 -4.76
N ASN A 31 9.53 -12.82 -5.91
CA ASN A 31 9.25 -11.68 -6.78
C ASN A 31 8.36 -10.69 -6.03
N SER A 32 8.87 -9.49 -5.75
CA SER A 32 8.18 -8.54 -4.89
C SER A 32 6.85 -8.07 -5.47
N LYS A 33 6.74 -7.88 -6.80
CA LYS A 33 5.46 -7.47 -7.42
C LYS A 33 4.39 -8.53 -7.25
N ASP A 34 4.72 -9.79 -7.54
CA ASP A 34 3.77 -10.89 -7.42
C ASP A 34 3.40 -11.16 -5.95
N LEU A 35 4.37 -11.05 -5.03
CA LEU A 35 4.13 -11.14 -3.60
C LEU A 35 3.14 -10.06 -3.14
N LEU A 36 3.35 -8.81 -3.56
CA LEU A 36 2.51 -7.69 -3.20
C LEU A 36 1.08 -7.83 -3.73
N VAL A 37 0.91 -8.22 -5.01
CA VAL A 37 -0.42 -8.53 -5.57
C VAL A 37 -1.09 -9.63 -4.75
N LYS A 38 -0.39 -10.74 -4.49
CA LYS A 38 -0.93 -11.88 -3.74
C LYS A 38 -1.37 -11.49 -2.32
N LEU A 39 -0.58 -10.66 -1.63
CA LEU A 39 -0.93 -10.15 -0.31
C LEU A 39 -2.14 -9.22 -0.38
N LEU A 40 -2.16 -8.28 -1.33
CA LEU A 40 -3.28 -7.37 -1.56
C LEU A 40 -4.59 -8.10 -1.94
N ASP A 41 -4.51 -9.30 -2.51
CA ASP A 41 -5.67 -10.13 -2.83
C ASP A 41 -6.11 -11.05 -1.68
N THR A 42 -5.24 -11.27 -0.68
CA THR A 42 -5.54 -12.18 0.42
C THR A 42 -6.47 -11.52 1.42
N LYS A 43 -7.60 -12.18 1.73
CA LYS A 43 -8.65 -11.65 2.63
C LYS A 43 -8.11 -11.06 3.93
N ASP A 44 -7.14 -11.74 4.54
CA ASP A 44 -6.55 -11.35 5.83
C ASP A 44 -5.67 -10.09 5.76
N PHE A 45 -5.23 -9.69 4.56
CA PHE A 45 -4.32 -8.56 4.37
C PHE A 45 -4.95 -7.41 3.59
N ARG A 46 -5.95 -7.73 2.74
CA ARG A 46 -6.62 -6.76 1.87
C ARG A 46 -7.49 -5.73 2.60
N TYR A 47 -7.77 -5.95 3.88
CA TYR A 47 -8.67 -5.13 4.69
C TYR A 47 -8.02 -4.36 5.82
N THR A 48 -6.86 -4.80 6.25
CA THR A 48 -6.35 -4.39 7.55
C THR A 48 -4.97 -3.75 7.43
N ASP A 49 -4.00 -4.41 6.77
CA ASP A 49 -2.65 -4.37 7.36
C ASP A 49 -1.46 -4.35 6.42
N ILE A 50 -1.68 -4.39 5.11
CA ILE A 50 -0.58 -4.42 4.14
C ILE A 50 0.27 -3.14 4.15
N ARG A 51 -0.32 -2.00 4.52
CA ARG A 51 0.37 -0.72 4.66
C ARG A 51 1.54 -0.80 5.65
N SER A 52 1.37 -1.50 6.78
CA SER A 52 2.45 -1.68 7.76
C SER A 52 3.62 -2.48 7.21
N LEU A 53 3.34 -3.43 6.30
CA LEU A 53 4.39 -4.15 5.59
C LEU A 53 5.19 -3.20 4.68
N PHE A 54 4.50 -2.31 3.96
CA PHE A 54 5.17 -1.34 3.08
C PHE A 54 6.04 -0.37 3.86
N THR A 55 5.61 0.04 5.05
CA THR A 55 6.40 0.94 5.89
C THR A 55 7.57 0.27 6.56
N ILE A 56 7.44 -1.00 6.98
CA ILE A 56 8.51 -1.73 7.69
C ILE A 56 9.57 -2.30 6.73
N ILE A 57 9.17 -2.70 5.52
CA ILE A 57 10.07 -3.36 4.55
C ILE A 57 10.03 -2.61 3.22
N PRO A 58 10.62 -1.40 3.15
CA PRO A 58 10.66 -0.63 1.92
C PRO A 58 11.41 -1.34 0.80
N GLU A 59 12.31 -2.27 1.10
CA GLU A 59 13.02 -3.06 0.09
C GLU A 59 12.10 -3.89 -0.82
N LEU A 60 10.85 -4.12 -0.43
CA LEU A 60 9.88 -4.79 -1.29
C LEU A 60 9.42 -3.93 -2.48
N TRP A 61 9.57 -2.61 -2.40
CA TRP A 61 9.03 -1.69 -3.40
C TRP A 61 9.96 -0.54 -3.76
N LYS A 62 11.04 -0.29 -3.01
CA LYS A 62 11.91 0.90 -3.17
C LYS A 62 12.50 1.06 -4.56
N ASP A 63 12.59 -0.02 -5.34
CA ASP A 63 13.17 -0.04 -6.69
C ASP A 63 12.10 -0.03 -7.80
N PHE A 64 10.81 -0.03 -7.44
CA PHE A 64 9.71 0.02 -8.41
C PHE A 64 9.65 1.35 -9.16
N ASN A 65 9.22 1.27 -10.41
CA ASN A 65 8.85 2.42 -11.21
C ASN A 65 7.31 2.58 -11.29
N LEU A 66 6.85 3.58 -12.03
CA LEU A 66 5.42 3.85 -12.22
C LEU A 66 4.72 2.68 -12.90
N ASP A 67 5.32 2.03 -13.89
CA ASP A 67 4.72 0.88 -14.56
C ASP A 67 4.56 -0.32 -13.61
N ASP A 68 5.49 -0.54 -12.69
CA ASP A 68 5.39 -1.57 -11.66
C ASP A 68 4.21 -1.33 -10.72
N TRP A 69 4.02 -0.07 -10.28
CA TRP A 69 2.85 0.31 -9.48
C TRP A 69 1.56 0.20 -10.27
N MET A 70 1.54 0.63 -11.53
CA MET A 70 0.39 0.48 -12.41
C MET A 70 0.06 -0.99 -12.68
N TYR A 71 1.08 -1.86 -12.77
CA TYR A 71 0.89 -3.30 -12.86
C TYR A 71 0.19 -3.86 -11.62
N ILE A 72 0.69 -3.55 -10.41
CA ILE A 72 0.06 -3.98 -9.15
C ILE A 72 -1.37 -3.46 -9.10
N ILE A 73 -1.56 -2.17 -9.38
CA ILE A 73 -2.86 -1.53 -9.39
C ILE A 73 -3.82 -2.26 -10.34
N ARG A 74 -3.42 -2.64 -11.54
CA ARG A 74 -4.32 -3.33 -12.48
C ARG A 74 -4.58 -4.79 -12.11
N LYS A 75 -3.68 -5.43 -11.36
CA LYS A 75 -3.74 -6.87 -11.06
C LYS A 75 -4.52 -7.22 -9.80
N VAL A 76 -4.52 -6.34 -8.80
CA VAL A 76 -5.27 -6.56 -7.55
C VAL A 76 -6.77 -6.65 -7.84
N ASP A 77 -7.39 -7.74 -7.39
CA ASP A 77 -8.82 -8.00 -7.57
C ASP A 77 -9.65 -7.13 -6.62
N ARG A 78 -10.38 -6.17 -7.20
CA ARG A 78 -11.14 -5.19 -6.45
C ARG A 78 -12.63 -5.38 -6.63
N PRO A 79 -13.41 -5.30 -5.52
CA PRO A 79 -14.84 -5.47 -5.57
C PRO A 79 -15.46 -4.33 -6.38
N THR A 80 -16.24 -4.72 -7.37
CA THR A 80 -17.06 -3.78 -8.15
C THR A 80 -18.22 -3.22 -7.31
N ASN A 81 -18.64 -3.96 -6.28
CA ASN A 81 -19.76 -3.63 -5.41
C ASN A 81 -19.31 -3.50 -3.95
N TYR A 82 -18.45 -2.53 -3.67
CA TYR A 82 -17.95 -2.27 -2.32
C TYR A 82 -19.01 -1.62 -1.42
N ARG A 83 -19.11 -2.08 -0.17
CA ARG A 83 -19.98 -1.55 0.89
C ARG A 83 -19.17 -1.27 2.16
N LEU A 84 -18.81 0.00 2.37
CA LEU A 84 -17.95 0.53 3.44
C LEU A 84 -18.25 0.03 4.86
N TYR A 85 -19.52 -0.30 5.18
CA TYR A 85 -19.96 -0.69 6.52
C TYR A 85 -20.25 -2.19 6.68
N ILE A 86 -20.16 -2.96 5.60
CA ILE A 86 -20.35 -4.43 5.61
C ILE A 86 -19.02 -5.13 5.36
N ASP A 87 -18.14 -4.51 4.59
CA ASP A 87 -16.82 -5.02 4.28
C ASP A 87 -15.80 -4.54 5.33
N ASP A 88 -14.96 -5.46 5.84
CA ASP A 88 -14.03 -5.28 6.97
C ASP A 88 -12.88 -4.25 6.74
N GLY A 89 -12.93 -3.41 5.70
CA GLY A 89 -11.92 -2.37 5.46
C GLY A 89 -11.74 -1.99 3.98
N PRO A 90 -10.88 -0.99 3.68
CA PRO A 90 -10.71 -0.46 2.33
C PRO A 90 -9.81 -1.34 1.45
N TYR A 91 -10.34 -1.87 0.33
CA TYR A 91 -9.64 -2.74 -0.65
C TYR A 91 -8.61 -2.02 -1.56
N PHE A 92 -8.11 -0.88 -1.11
CA PHE A 92 -7.37 0.05 -1.96
C PHE A 92 -6.08 0.51 -1.28
N GLU A 93 -5.47 -0.36 -0.46
CA GLU A 93 -4.30 -0.01 0.35
C GLU A 93 -3.05 0.32 -0.48
N ASP A 94 -2.90 -0.25 -1.68
CA ASP A 94 -1.88 0.15 -2.65
C ASP A 94 -2.06 1.61 -3.09
N ILE A 95 -3.30 1.97 -3.46
CA ILE A 95 -3.66 3.35 -3.83
C ILE A 95 -3.48 4.28 -2.64
N ARG A 96 -3.97 3.88 -1.46
CA ARG A 96 -3.88 4.65 -0.22
C ARG A 96 -2.43 4.90 0.19
N PHE A 97 -1.58 3.88 0.10
CA PHE A 97 -0.16 3.99 0.41
C PHE A 97 0.53 5.00 -0.51
N LEU A 98 0.32 4.89 -1.82
CA LEU A 98 0.86 5.86 -2.78
C LEU A 98 0.36 7.29 -2.50
N TYR A 99 -0.91 7.44 -2.12
CA TYR A 99 -1.52 8.74 -1.84
C TYR A 99 -1.02 9.38 -0.55
N ASN A 100 -1.03 8.61 0.55
CA ASN A 100 -0.80 9.12 1.90
C ASN A 100 0.67 9.10 2.33
N TRP A 101 1.44 8.12 1.85
CA TRP A 101 2.80 7.85 2.33
C TRP A 101 3.87 8.22 1.31
N ILE A 102 3.64 7.90 0.03
CA ILE A 102 4.55 8.35 -1.05
C ILE A 102 4.21 9.79 -1.48
N GLY A 103 2.95 10.20 -1.39
CA GLY A 103 2.50 11.54 -1.78
C GLY A 103 2.30 11.70 -3.29
N ILE A 104 1.84 10.65 -3.96
CA ILE A 104 1.46 10.61 -5.37
C ILE A 104 -0.06 10.61 -5.49
N ASP A 105 -0.62 11.33 -6.46
CA ASP A 105 -2.05 11.32 -6.77
C ASP A 105 -2.46 10.00 -7.47
N SER A 106 -2.35 8.90 -6.72
CA SER A 106 -2.69 7.55 -7.14
C SER A 106 -4.18 7.36 -7.41
N ILE A 107 -5.04 8.24 -6.86
CA ILE A 107 -6.47 8.25 -7.16
C ILE A 107 -6.70 8.67 -8.60
N SER A 108 -6.08 9.77 -9.04
CA SER A 108 -6.15 10.17 -10.45
C SER A 108 -5.51 9.13 -11.35
N LEU A 109 -4.37 8.53 -10.96
CA LEU A 109 -3.75 7.43 -11.72
C LEU A 109 -4.76 6.27 -11.92
N TYR A 110 -5.39 5.82 -10.84
CA TYR A 110 -6.36 4.73 -10.87
C TYR A 110 -7.63 5.06 -11.68
N LYS A 111 -8.20 6.25 -11.47
CA LYS A 111 -9.43 6.67 -12.16
C LYS A 111 -9.23 6.89 -13.66
N ASN A 112 -8.05 7.34 -14.06
CA ASN A 112 -7.74 7.59 -15.47
C ASN A 112 -7.22 6.35 -16.20
N ASP A 113 -6.88 5.28 -15.49
CA ASP A 113 -6.35 4.05 -16.09
C ASP A 113 -7.40 3.33 -16.93
N GLN A 114 -7.09 3.04 -18.20
CA GLN A 114 -8.01 2.33 -19.10
C GLN A 114 -8.14 0.83 -18.77
N GLY A 115 -7.17 0.23 -18.09
CA GLY A 115 -7.19 -1.16 -17.65
C GLY A 115 -8.07 -1.42 -16.43
N VAL A 116 -8.54 -0.36 -15.76
CA VAL A 116 -9.43 -0.47 -14.59
C VAL A 116 -10.89 -0.28 -15.01
N SER A 117 -11.76 -1.19 -14.58
CA SER A 117 -13.19 -1.13 -14.91
C SER A 117 -13.88 0.11 -14.31
N SER A 118 -14.87 0.66 -15.01
CA SER A 118 -15.66 1.79 -14.50
C SER A 118 -16.33 1.52 -13.15
N LYS A 119 -16.76 0.27 -12.90
CA LYS A 119 -17.36 -0.12 -11.62
C LYS A 119 -16.33 -0.08 -10.49
N SER A 120 -15.10 -0.57 -10.76
CA SER A 120 -14.01 -0.53 -9.78
C SER A 120 -13.53 0.91 -9.50
N LYS A 121 -13.69 1.83 -10.47
CA LYS A 121 -13.46 3.27 -10.27
C LYS A 121 -14.52 3.90 -9.37
N GLN A 122 -15.79 3.56 -9.60
CA GLN A 122 -16.90 4.04 -8.77
C GLN A 122 -16.85 3.49 -7.34
N SER A 123 -16.36 2.26 -7.12
CA SER A 123 -16.20 1.74 -5.77
C SER A 123 -15.14 2.49 -4.96
N LEU A 124 -14.12 3.06 -5.60
CA LEU A 124 -13.14 3.92 -4.93
C LEU A 124 -13.78 5.19 -4.37
N ASP A 125 -14.78 5.78 -5.04
CA ASP A 125 -15.44 7.01 -4.56
C ASP A 125 -16.07 6.86 -3.18
N LYS A 126 -16.50 5.64 -2.85
CA LYS A 126 -17.07 5.32 -1.53
C LYS A 126 -16.02 5.24 -0.42
N VAL A 127 -14.75 5.02 -0.79
CA VAL A 127 -13.62 4.82 0.12
C VAL A 127 -12.74 6.06 0.21
N PHE A 128 -12.72 6.88 -0.84
CA PHE A 128 -11.89 8.07 -0.94
C PHE A 128 -11.94 8.98 0.31
N PRO A 129 -13.09 9.25 0.95
CA PRO A 129 -13.12 10.03 2.19
C PRO A 129 -12.27 9.42 3.33
N MET A 130 -12.17 8.08 3.42
CA MET A 130 -11.31 7.41 4.41
C MET A 130 -9.83 7.55 4.11
N PHE A 131 -9.44 7.82 2.85
CA PHE A 131 -8.03 8.06 2.52
C PHE A 131 -7.54 9.37 3.10
N LEU A 132 -8.43 10.37 3.21
CA LEU A 132 -8.14 11.68 3.77
C LEU A 132 -7.90 11.63 5.29
N HIS A 133 -8.36 10.57 5.95
CA HIS A 133 -8.23 10.36 7.38
C HIS A 133 -7.36 9.14 7.67
N ASP A 134 -6.04 9.28 7.58
CA ASP A 134 -5.11 8.27 8.05
C ASP A 134 -4.76 8.51 9.52
N THR A 135 -5.40 7.78 10.43
CA THR A 135 -5.18 7.92 11.87
C THR A 135 -3.78 7.48 12.31
N LEU A 136 -3.04 6.66 11.55
CA LEU A 136 -1.63 6.38 11.84
C LEU A 136 -0.73 7.58 11.53
N ARG A 137 -1.14 8.43 10.59
CA ARG A 137 -0.46 9.70 10.28
C ARG A 137 -0.80 10.80 11.30
N ASN A 138 -1.96 10.69 11.97
CA ASN A 138 -2.45 11.66 12.95
C ASN A 138 -2.34 11.20 14.42
N GLY A 139 -1.91 9.96 14.68
CA GLY A 139 -1.80 9.34 16.00
C GLY A 139 -0.37 9.33 16.55
N ASP A 140 -0.19 8.75 17.75
CA ASP A 140 1.05 8.75 18.56
C ASP A 140 2.34 8.26 17.86
N TYR A 141 2.23 7.69 16.66
CA TYR A 141 3.35 7.55 15.74
C TYR A 141 3.63 8.89 15.05
N LYS A 142 4.04 9.90 15.83
CA LYS A 142 4.87 10.97 15.27
C LYS A 142 5.97 10.28 14.48
N GLU A 143 6.25 10.77 13.28
CA GLU A 143 7.30 10.34 12.36
C GLU A 143 8.65 10.07 13.06
N GLU A 144 8.78 8.96 13.80
CA GLU A 144 10.03 8.47 14.34
C GLU A 144 10.68 7.66 13.22
N PHE A 145 11.11 8.38 12.18
CA PHE A 145 12.09 7.86 11.21
C PHE A 145 13.51 7.88 11.78
N SER A 146 13.69 8.50 12.95
CA SER A 146 14.99 8.66 13.62
C SER A 146 15.56 7.37 14.19
N ASP A 147 14.72 6.37 14.50
CA ASP A 147 15.14 5.08 15.04
C ASP A 147 15.09 3.94 14.00
N GLY A 148 14.66 4.24 12.76
CA GLY A 148 14.51 3.26 11.68
C GLY A 148 13.31 2.32 11.84
N THR A 149 12.37 2.61 12.74
CA THR A 149 11.19 1.76 13.02
C THR A 149 10.19 1.79 11.88
N PHE A 150 10.07 2.93 11.19
CA PHE A 150 9.47 3.08 9.88
C PHE A 150 10.63 3.24 8.90
N GLY A 151 10.70 2.41 7.85
CA GLY A 151 11.88 2.29 6.99
C GLY A 151 12.43 3.64 6.50
N ASP A 152 13.71 3.67 6.16
CA ASP A 152 14.46 4.90 5.84
C ASP A 152 13.63 5.86 4.96
N ILE A 153 13.34 7.05 5.50
CA ILE A 153 12.56 8.12 4.84
C ILE A 153 13.09 8.45 3.45
N LYS A 154 14.39 8.22 3.22
CA LYS A 154 15.02 8.32 1.90
C LYS A 154 14.29 7.48 0.86
N TYR A 155 13.88 6.26 1.15
CA TYR A 155 13.18 5.39 0.19
C TYR A 155 11.84 5.99 -0.26
N PHE A 156 11.10 6.62 0.65
CA PHE A 156 9.83 7.27 0.34
C PHE A 156 10.05 8.51 -0.55
N ARG A 157 11.04 9.34 -0.22
CA ARG A 157 11.41 10.53 -0.99
C ARG A 157 11.93 10.19 -2.39
N ASP A 158 12.80 9.18 -2.48
CA ASP A 158 13.36 8.70 -3.73
C ASP A 158 12.26 8.12 -4.61
N MET A 159 11.33 7.34 -4.04
CA MET A 159 10.17 6.83 -4.75
C MET A 159 9.28 7.97 -5.28
N LYS A 160 8.90 8.94 -4.44
CA LYS A 160 8.09 10.10 -4.88
C LYS A 160 8.75 10.81 -6.06
N THR A 161 10.04 11.11 -5.92
CA THR A 161 10.83 11.80 -6.96
C THR A 161 10.85 11.00 -8.26
N ARG A 162 11.05 9.68 -8.19
CA ARG A 162 11.06 8.79 -9.34
C ARG A 162 9.70 8.72 -10.04
N LEU A 163 8.61 8.59 -9.29
CA LEU A 163 7.28 8.49 -9.89
C LEU A 163 6.88 9.82 -10.55
N ILE A 164 7.23 10.96 -9.94
CA ILE A 164 7.00 12.28 -10.54
C ILE A 164 7.79 12.46 -11.83
N SER A 165 9.07 12.06 -11.87
CA SER A 165 9.87 12.15 -13.10
C SER A 165 9.35 11.24 -14.22
N GLN A 166 8.53 10.24 -13.88
CA GLN A 166 7.86 9.33 -14.81
C GLN A 166 6.43 9.79 -15.18
N GLY A 167 6.02 10.99 -14.77
CA GLY A 167 4.76 11.62 -15.17
C GLY A 167 3.61 11.47 -14.16
N ALA A 168 3.85 10.87 -12.99
CA ALA A 168 2.88 10.91 -11.90
C ALA A 168 2.77 12.33 -11.32
N LYS A 169 1.59 12.68 -10.80
CA LYS A 169 1.37 13.96 -10.13
C LYS A 169 1.51 13.80 -8.63
N ALA A 170 1.96 14.85 -7.96
CA ALA A 170 1.93 14.88 -6.50
C ALA A 170 0.48 14.87 -6.00
N SER A 171 0.25 14.18 -4.88
CA SER A 171 -1.02 14.27 -4.15
C SER A 171 -1.27 15.72 -3.73
N PRO A 172 -2.52 16.22 -3.80
CA PRO A 172 -2.89 17.57 -3.37
C PRO A 172 -2.90 17.72 -1.84
N MET A 173 -2.67 16.64 -1.08
CA MET A 173 -2.38 16.77 0.34
C MET A 173 -1.19 17.71 0.51
N PRO A 174 -1.25 18.68 1.46
CA PRO A 174 -0.14 19.59 1.71
C PRO A 174 1.15 18.78 1.85
N ASN A 175 2.22 19.28 1.23
CA ASN A 175 3.55 18.72 1.40
C ASN A 175 3.78 18.49 2.90
N LEU A 176 4.09 17.25 3.26
CA LEU A 176 4.93 16.98 4.43
C LEU A 176 6.34 17.45 4.09
#